data_AF-A0A1Q2CLF3-F1
#
_entry.id   AF-A0A1Q2CLF3-F1
#
_cell.length_a   1.000
_cell.length_b   1.000
_cell.length_c   1.000
_cell.angle_alpha   90.00
_cell.angle_beta   90.00
_cell.angle_gamma   90.00
#
_symmetry.space_group_name_H-M   'P 1'
#
loop_
_entity.id
_entity.type
_entity.pdbx_description
1 polymer ?
#
loop_
_entity_poly.entity_id
_entity_poly.type
_entity_poly.pdbx_seq_one_letter_code
_entity_poly.pdbx_strand_id
1 'polypeptide(L)'
;MSARPDGKPDGLDARTVLRGVVLTVRFVLELAMLAGVATVVTRLLPGAWGWVAAAVSVVAVATLWGLLLSPKAKVVLPAWGRLALEAVLFVGTGIALAVLGMPVVGLTGVGVWALHRVALALLEQRRDH
;
A
#
# COMPACT_ATOMS: atom_id res chain seq x y z
N MET A 1 -39.41 35.28 4.26
CA MET A 1 -37.94 35.43 4.44
C MET A 1 -37.55 34.50 5.58
N SER A 2 -37.20 33.25 5.26
CA SER A 2 -36.90 32.20 6.25
C SER A 2 -35.38 32.15 6.47
N ALA A 3 -34.96 32.28 7.73
CA ALA A 3 -33.57 32.26 8.13
C ALA A 3 -32.99 30.85 7.90
N ARG A 4 -31.87 30.80 7.17
CA ARG A 4 -31.05 29.59 6.96
C ARG A 4 -30.33 29.29 8.29
N PRO A 5 -30.34 28.05 8.80
CA PRO A 5 -29.62 27.73 10.03
C PRO A 5 -28.12 27.94 9.80
N ASP A 6 -27.55 28.76 10.66
CA ASP A 6 -26.17 28.77 11.14
C ASP A 6 -25.35 27.52 10.80
N GLY A 7 -24.65 27.60 9.67
CA GLY A 7 -23.57 26.70 9.32
C GLY A 7 -22.40 26.87 10.29
N LYS A 8 -22.46 26.19 11.43
CA LYS A 8 -21.28 25.95 12.25
C LYS A 8 -20.34 25.09 11.40
N PRO A 9 -19.07 25.48 11.16
CA PRO A 9 -18.15 24.61 10.46
C PRO A 9 -17.95 23.37 11.32
N ASP A 10 -18.48 22.25 10.85
CA ASP A 10 -18.28 20.95 11.47
C ASP A 10 -16.77 20.71 11.57
N GLY A 11 -16.28 20.35 12.77
CA GLY A 11 -14.95 19.78 12.89
C GLY A 11 -14.81 18.66 11.85
N LEU A 12 -13.65 18.61 11.16
CA LEU A 12 -13.33 17.71 10.04
C LEU A 12 -14.35 16.58 9.84
N ASP A 13 -15.15 16.64 8.75
CA ASP A 13 -16.11 15.58 8.37
C ASP A 13 -15.45 14.21 8.58
N ALA A 14 -16.09 13.35 9.37
CA ALA A 14 -15.59 12.02 9.71
C ALA A 14 -15.18 11.21 8.47
N ARG A 15 -15.84 11.43 7.31
CA ARG A 15 -15.47 10.80 6.04
C ARG A 15 -14.14 11.31 5.49
N THR A 16 -13.86 12.61 5.63
CA THR A 16 -12.59 13.21 5.25
C THR A 16 -11.46 12.68 6.11
N VAL A 17 -11.68 12.59 7.42
CA VAL A 17 -10.71 11.99 8.37
C VAL A 17 -10.44 10.53 8.01
N LEU A 18 -11.49 9.73 7.82
CA LEU A 18 -11.37 8.31 7.48
C LEU A 18 -10.60 8.10 6.16
N ARG A 19 -10.92 8.88 5.12
CA ARG A 19 -10.21 8.83 3.83
C ARG A 19 -8.73 9.17 4.01
N GLY A 20 -8.41 10.19 4.81
CA GLY A 20 -7.04 10.55 5.13
C GLY A 20 -6.28 9.40 5.80
N VAL A 21 -6.88 8.78 6.82
CA VAL A 21 -6.29 7.63 7.53
C VAL A 21 -6.01 6.46 6.58
N VAL A 22 -6.99 6.09 5.75
CA VAL A 22 -6.84 4.99 4.78
C VAL A 22 -5.68 5.25 3.81
N LEU A 23 -5.57 6.47 3.28
CA LEU A 23 -4.48 6.84 2.37
C LEU A 23 -3.12 6.84 3.08
N THR A 24 -3.05 7.33 4.32
CA THR A 24 -1.82 7.30 5.12
C THR A 24 -1.37 5.87 5.39
N VAL A 25 -2.27 4.98 5.81
CA VAL A 25 -1.95 3.55 6.02
C VAL A 25 -1.46 2.92 4.71
N ARG A 26 -2.11 3.24 3.59
CA ARG A 26 -1.71 2.76 2.26
C ARG A 26 -0.30 3.22 1.89
N PHE A 27 0.02 4.49 2.15
CA PHE A 27 1.34 5.05 1.88
C PHE A 27 2.43 4.41 2.76
N VAL A 28 2.17 4.23 4.06
CA VAL A 28 3.09 3.54 4.98
C VAL A 28 3.34 2.10 4.53
N LEU A 29 2.29 1.38 4.11
CA LEU A 29 2.41 0.03 3.56
C LEU A 29 3.25 0.00 2.28
N GLU A 30 3.05 0.96 1.37
CA GLU A 30 3.83 1.09 0.15
C GLU A 30 5.32 1.30 0.47
N LEU A 31 5.63 2.23 1.38
CA LEU A 31 6.99 2.51 1.80
C LEU A 31 7.64 1.30 2.49
N ALA A 32 6.90 0.60 3.35
CA ALA A 32 7.37 -0.62 4.01
C ALA A 32 7.66 -1.75 3.00
N MET A 33 6.83 -1.90 1.98
CA MET A 33 7.05 -2.88 0.91
C MET A 33 8.29 -2.54 0.09
N LEU A 34 8.48 -1.27 -0.30
CA LEU A 34 9.68 -0.84 -1.02
C LEU A 34 10.96 -1.03 -0.19
N ALA A 35 10.91 -0.72 1.11
CA ALA A 35 12.02 -1.00 2.03
C ALA A 35 12.29 -2.51 2.15
N GLY A 36 11.24 -3.33 2.17
CA GLY A 36 11.33 -4.78 2.13
C GLY A 36 12.03 -5.28 0.87
N VAL A 37 11.65 -4.78 -0.31
CA VAL A 37 12.30 -5.10 -1.60
C VAL A 37 13.78 -4.73 -1.57
N ALA A 38 14.13 -3.53 -1.11
CA ALA A 38 15.53 -3.11 -1.00
C ALA A 38 16.33 -4.02 -0.05
N THR A 39 15.73 -4.40 1.08
CA THR A 39 16.33 -5.32 2.06
C THR A 39 16.57 -6.71 1.45
N VAL A 40 15.60 -7.23 0.70
CA VAL A 40 15.73 -8.52 0.01
C VAL A 40 16.90 -8.48 -0.98
N VAL A 41 16.95 -7.46 -1.85
CA VAL A 41 17.97 -7.35 -2.89
C VAL A 41 19.38 -7.18 -2.31
N THR A 42 19.54 -6.31 -1.32
CA THR A 42 20.84 -6.09 -0.66
C THR A 42 21.34 -7.33 0.10
N ARG A 43 20.45 -8.19 0.60
CA ARG A 43 20.84 -9.47 1.20
C ARG A 43 21.20 -10.53 0.18
N LEU A 44 20.57 -10.52 -1.00
CA LEU A 44 20.88 -11.48 -2.08
C LEU A 44 22.16 -11.11 -2.84
N LEU A 45 22.42 -9.82 -3.04
CA LEU A 45 23.63 -9.31 -3.69
C LEU A 45 24.42 -8.45 -2.70
N PRO A 46 25.40 -8.99 -1.97
CA PRO A 46 26.23 -8.20 -1.07
C PRO A 46 27.18 -7.26 -1.83
N GLY A 47 27.54 -6.14 -1.18
CA GLY A 47 28.50 -5.16 -1.71
C GLY A 47 27.85 -3.97 -2.44
N ALA A 48 28.67 -3.12 -3.06
CA ALA A 48 28.22 -1.87 -3.68
C ALA A 48 27.17 -2.09 -4.80
N TRP A 49 27.34 -3.15 -5.59
CA TRP A 49 26.39 -3.50 -6.65
C TRP A 49 25.02 -3.92 -6.11
N GLY A 50 24.94 -4.44 -4.88
CA GLY A 50 23.69 -4.73 -4.19
C GLY A 50 22.83 -3.50 -3.96
N TRP A 51 23.45 -2.39 -3.56
CA TRP A 51 22.77 -1.12 -3.35
C TRP A 51 22.24 -0.52 -4.65
N VAL A 52 23.03 -0.61 -5.73
CA VAL A 52 22.59 -0.19 -7.07
C VAL A 52 21.40 -1.03 -7.52
N ALA A 53 21.48 -2.36 -7.40
CA ALA A 53 20.39 -3.27 -7.76
C ALA A 53 19.13 -3.01 -6.91
N ALA A 54 19.29 -2.72 -5.62
CA ALA A 54 18.19 -2.39 -4.72
C ALA A 54 17.52 -1.07 -5.12
N ALA A 55 18.29 -0.04 -5.42
CA ALA A 55 17.76 1.24 -5.90
C ALA A 55 16.97 1.06 -7.21
N VAL A 56 17.53 0.33 -8.17
CA VAL A 56 16.85 0.00 -9.44
C VAL A 56 15.56 -0.77 -9.18
N SER A 57 15.58 -1.76 -8.29
CA SER A 57 14.40 -2.57 -7.95
C SER A 57 13.30 -1.74 -7.29
N VAL A 58 13.66 -0.86 -6.35
CA VAL A 58 12.72 0.08 -5.72
C VAL A 58 12.10 1.01 -6.76
N VAL A 59 12.90 1.60 -7.64
CA VAL A 59 12.40 2.47 -8.72
C VAL A 59 11.47 1.69 -9.66
N ALA A 60 11.83 0.46 -10.03
CA ALA A 60 11.00 -0.37 -10.90
C ALA A 60 9.64 -0.69 -10.25
N VAL A 61 9.65 -1.12 -8.97
CA VAL A 61 8.42 -1.44 -8.24
C VAL A 61 7.55 -0.19 -8.01
N ALA A 62 8.15 0.93 -7.62
CA ALA A 62 7.44 2.20 -7.44
C ALA A 62 6.84 2.70 -8.76
N THR A 63 7.55 2.53 -9.87
CA THR A 63 7.05 2.90 -11.21
C THR A 63 5.88 2.01 -11.62
N LEU A 64 6.01 0.69 -11.44
CA LEU A 64 4.94 -0.28 -11.71
C LEU A 64 3.69 0.06 -10.90
N TRP A 65 3.88 0.39 -9.63
CA TRP A 65 2.80 0.79 -8.74
C TRP A 65 2.15 2.10 -9.16
N GLY A 66 2.95 3.13 -9.47
CA GLY A 66 2.47 4.42 -9.95
C GLY A 66 1.67 4.31 -11.25
N LEU A 67 2.06 3.38 -12.12
CA LEU A 67 1.41 3.16 -13.41
C LEU A 67 0.09 2.40 -13.29
N LEU A 68 0.02 1.39 -12.40
CA LEU A 68 -1.05 0.39 -12.38
C LEU A 68 -1.93 0.40 -11.12
N LEU A 69 -1.42 0.86 -9.98
CA LEU A 69 -2.05 0.72 -8.66
C LEU A 69 -2.38 2.05 -7.97
N SER A 70 -1.79 3.16 -8.43
CA SER A 70 -2.05 4.50 -7.91
C SER A 70 -3.52 4.92 -8.11
N PRO A 71 -4.10 5.77 -7.22
CA PRO A 71 -5.38 6.42 -7.50
C PRO A 71 -5.41 7.20 -8.82
N LYS A 72 -4.23 7.63 -9.31
CA LYS A 72 -4.03 8.30 -10.59
C LYS A 72 -3.32 7.39 -11.61
N ALA A 73 -3.48 6.07 -11.47
CA ALA A 73 -2.90 5.09 -12.38
C ALA A 73 -3.29 5.42 -13.83
N LYS A 74 -2.32 5.32 -14.74
CA LYS A 74 -2.55 5.58 -16.17
C LYS A 74 -3.28 4.42 -16.84
N VAL A 75 -3.09 3.21 -16.32
CA VAL A 75 -3.72 1.99 -16.81
C VAL A 75 -4.71 1.52 -15.75
N VAL A 76 -5.98 1.42 -16.14
CA VAL A 76 -7.04 0.95 -15.26
C VAL A 76 -7.08 -0.57 -15.28
N LEU A 77 -6.67 -1.18 -14.18
CA LEU A 77 -6.80 -2.62 -13.98
C LEU A 77 -8.19 -2.96 -13.42
N PRO A 78 -8.78 -4.11 -13.79
CA PRO A 78 -9.95 -4.63 -13.09
C PRO A 78 -9.60 -4.91 -11.61
N ALA A 79 -10.61 -4.91 -10.74
CA ALA A 79 -10.42 -5.05 -9.30
C ALA A 79 -9.59 -6.30 -8.91
N TRP A 80 -9.82 -7.42 -9.60
CA TRP A 80 -9.07 -8.66 -9.38
C TRP A 80 -7.59 -8.52 -9.78
N GLY A 81 -7.29 -7.81 -10.87
CA GLY A 81 -5.91 -7.61 -11.36
C GLY A 81 -5.11 -6.72 -10.42
N ARG A 82 -5.77 -5.68 -9.87
CA ARG A 82 -5.20 -4.83 -8.83
C ARG A 82 -4.86 -5.62 -7.56
N LEU A 83 -5.80 -6.47 -7.10
CA LEU A 83 -5.58 -7.33 -5.94
C LEU A 83 -4.45 -8.34 -6.17
N ALA A 84 -4.41 -8.98 -7.34
CA ALA A 84 -3.38 -9.95 -7.69
C ALA A 84 -1.98 -9.32 -7.69
N LEU A 85 -1.85 -8.13 -8.30
CA LEU A 85 -0.56 -7.43 -8.32
C LEU A 85 -0.12 -6.98 -6.92
N GLU A 86 -1.04 -6.46 -6.10
CA GLU A 86 -0.76 -6.16 -4.71
C GLU A 86 -0.31 -7.41 -3.94
N ALA A 87 -1.02 -8.53 -4.11
CA ALA A 87 -0.67 -9.79 -3.46
C ALA A 87 0.74 -10.26 -3.86
N VAL A 88 1.08 -10.22 -5.16
CA VAL A 88 2.42 -10.59 -5.64
C VAL A 88 3.49 -9.71 -4.98
N LEU A 89 3.28 -8.40 -4.88
CA LEU A 89 4.26 -7.50 -4.29
C LEU A 89 4.41 -7.70 -2.78
N PHE A 90 3.31 -7.72 -2.01
CA PHE A 90 3.40 -7.84 -0.55
C PHE A 90 3.73 -9.26 -0.11
N VAL A 91 3.02 -10.27 -0.63
CA VAL A 91 3.23 -11.67 -0.25
C VAL A 91 4.59 -12.14 -0.79
N GLY A 92 4.95 -11.79 -2.02
CA GLY A 92 6.27 -12.11 -2.57
C GLY A 92 7.40 -11.51 -1.75
N THR A 93 7.31 -10.23 -1.38
CA THR A 93 8.30 -9.59 -0.49
C THR A 93 8.32 -10.24 0.90
N GLY A 94 7.15 -10.55 1.47
CA GLY A 94 7.04 -11.21 2.77
C GLY A 94 7.67 -12.60 2.79
N ILE A 95 7.40 -13.41 1.76
CA ILE A 95 8.02 -14.73 1.59
C ILE A 95 9.54 -14.59 1.43
N ALA A 96 10.00 -13.67 0.59
CA ALA A 96 11.43 -13.45 0.40
C ALA A 96 12.14 -13.04 1.70
N LEU A 97 11.54 -12.13 2.49
CA LEU A 97 12.05 -11.76 3.81
C LEU A 97 12.08 -12.95 4.78
N ALA A 98 11.04 -13.79 4.78
CA ALA A 98 11.00 -14.99 5.62
C ALA A 98 12.12 -15.98 5.27
N VAL A 99 12.32 -16.25 3.98
CA VAL A 99 13.42 -17.11 3.49
C VAL A 99 14.80 -16.55 3.87
N LEU A 100 14.94 -15.22 3.90
CA LEU A 100 16.17 -14.53 4.31
C LEU A 100 16.33 -14.38 5.84
N GLY A 101 15.54 -15.11 6.63
CA GLY A 101 15.65 -15.16 8.09
C GLY A 101 14.93 -14.03 8.84
N MET A 102 14.01 -13.32 8.18
CA MET A 102 13.21 -12.25 8.77
C MET A 102 11.69 -12.55 8.74
N PRO A 103 11.24 -13.73 9.23
CA PRO A 103 9.85 -14.15 9.08
C PRO A 103 8.86 -13.24 9.81
N VAL A 104 9.22 -12.73 10.99
CA VAL A 104 8.34 -11.82 11.76
C VAL A 104 8.05 -10.55 10.97
N VAL A 105 9.06 -9.96 10.33
CA VAL A 105 8.91 -8.75 9.50
C VAL A 105 8.05 -9.06 8.27
N GLY A 106 8.34 -10.16 7.58
CA GLY A 106 7.58 -10.59 6.41
C GLY A 106 6.11 -10.85 6.71
N LEU A 107 5.82 -11.63 7.76
CA LEU A 107 4.47 -11.95 8.20
C LEU A 107 3.70 -10.71 8.68
N THR A 108 4.37 -9.81 9.41
CA THR A 108 3.76 -8.55 9.86
C THR A 108 3.38 -7.69 8.66
N GLY A 109 4.28 -7.52 7.68
CA GLY A 109 4.00 -6.73 6.47
C GLY A 109 2.81 -7.28 5.68
N VAL A 110 2.77 -8.60 5.47
CA VAL A 110 1.65 -9.28 4.78
C VAL A 110 0.35 -9.16 5.58
N GLY A 111 0.41 -9.35 6.90
CA GLY A 111 -0.75 -9.27 7.79
C GLY A 111 -1.38 -7.88 7.79
N VAL A 112 -0.56 -6.82 7.92
CA VAL A 112 -1.04 -5.43 7.88
C VAL A 112 -1.64 -5.10 6.51
N TRP A 113 -1.02 -5.55 5.42
CA TRP A 113 -1.58 -5.39 4.07
C TRP A 113 -2.95 -6.09 3.94
N ALA A 114 -3.07 -7.35 4.37
CA ALA A 114 -4.31 -8.10 4.30
C ALA A 114 -5.43 -7.45 5.12
N LEU A 115 -5.12 -7.00 6.34
CA LEU A 115 -6.07 -6.25 7.18
C LEU A 115 -6.52 -4.95 6.51
N HIS A 116 -5.59 -4.23 5.89
CA HIS A 116 -5.92 -3.01 5.14
C HIS A 116 -6.85 -3.31 3.95
N ARG A 117 -6.65 -4.43 3.23
CA ARG A 117 -7.55 -4.87 2.15
C ARG A 117 -8.96 -5.19 2.65
N VAL A 118 -9.06 -5.89 3.78
CA VAL A 118 -10.36 -6.21 4.42
C VAL A 118 -11.05 -4.93 4.85
N ALA A 119 -10.32 -4.00 5.49
CA ALA A 119 -10.87 -2.72 5.90
C ALA A 119 -11.44 -1.92 4.70
N LEU A 120 -10.72 -1.87 3.58
CA LEU A 120 -11.21 -1.24 2.36
C LEU A 120 -12.48 -1.89 1.81
N ALA A 121 -12.51 -3.22 1.71
CA ALA A 121 -13.67 -3.95 1.20
C ALA A 121 -14.92 -3.70 2.06
N LEU A 122 -14.76 -3.66 3.40
CA LEU A 122 -15.86 -3.36 4.32
C LEU A 122 -16.37 -1.92 4.19
N LEU A 123 -15.49 -0.97 3.90
CA LEU A 123 -15.86 0.43 3.67
C LEU A 123 -16.59 0.62 2.34
N GLU A 124 -16.15 -0.08 1.29
CA GLU A 124 -16.81 -0.07 -0.01
C GLU A 124 -18.22 -0.68 0.08
N GLN A 125 -18.39 -1.81 0.77
CA GLN A 125 -19.69 -2.46 0.95
C GLN A 125 -20.71 -1.56 1.67
N ARG A 126 -20.28 -0.77 2.67
CA ARG A 126 -21.18 0.19 3.35
C ARG A 126 -21.61 1.36 2.48
N ARG A 127 -20.96 1.61 1.35
CA ARG A 127 -21.32 2.69 0.43
C ARG A 127 -22.50 2.32 -0.47
N ASP A 128 -22.71 1.03 -0.69
CA ASP A 128 -23.71 0.50 -1.62
C ASP A 128 -25.06 0.18 -0.93
N HIS A 129 -25.18 0.48 0.36
CA HIS A 129 -26.38 0.37 1.20
C HIS A 129 -26.84 1.75 1.68
#